data_AF-A0A8A1V715-F1
#
_entry.id   AF-A0A8A1V715-F1
#
_cell.length_a   1.000
_cell.length_b   1.000
_cell.length_c   1.000
_cell.angle_alpha   90.00
_cell.angle_beta   90.00
_cell.angle_gamma   90.00
#
_symmetry.space_group_name_H-M   'P 1'
#
loop_
_entity.id
_entity.type
_entity.pdbx_description
1 polymer ?
#
loop_
_entity_poly.entity_id
_entity_poly.type
_entity_poly.pdbx_seq_one_letter_code
_entity_poly.pdbx_strand_id
1 'polypeptide(L)'
;MPKKRKKNRKAPRQHATVRTAPARYVEPLDEDDTPEGYTDLAAYLSSRFPAPHDAVEAVKAGERVEWIGSIDGSQMRHRLVIVDDGTAVVEQAVFIGGTPEKTLLCAWHQAGNQERSLLDKRVLAALDDLHTAVRPVLEADIRQVRPAYTAPVLHSFREEPEPYGPGMPVFGWRILHPVTSDTTWEDTVDTATWNSSVTMSGWLDDYDHIPELRPTGFAQLLRQHGIPAQLCARCEAPITDRHPRWTGTWITPDSESGPLCEGTHAGLPREPWLGTLTDHEFGFPHCPG
;
A
#
# COMPACT_ATOMS: atom_id res chain seq x y z
N MET A 1 -20.07 22.11 -42.03
CA MET A 1 -19.67 22.35 -40.62
C MET A 1 -19.82 21.07 -39.82
N PRO A 2 -18.75 20.46 -39.28
CA PRO A 2 -18.86 19.21 -38.54
C PRO A 2 -19.28 19.45 -37.08
N LYS A 3 -20.21 18.62 -36.60
CA LYS A 3 -20.82 18.68 -35.26
C LYS A 3 -19.79 18.33 -34.18
N LYS A 4 -19.62 19.22 -33.18
CA LYS A 4 -18.78 19.00 -31.98
C LYS A 4 -19.27 17.77 -31.21
N ARG A 5 -18.39 16.78 -31.04
CA ARG A 5 -18.58 15.61 -30.17
C ARG A 5 -18.53 16.07 -28.69
N LYS A 6 -19.58 15.77 -27.92
CA LYS A 6 -19.61 15.95 -26.45
C LYS A 6 -18.60 14.97 -25.82
N LYS A 7 -17.60 15.50 -25.10
CA LYS A 7 -16.72 14.73 -24.21
C LYS A 7 -17.57 14.26 -23.02
N ASN A 8 -17.80 12.95 -22.90
CA ASN A 8 -18.35 12.34 -21.69
C ASN A 8 -17.30 12.46 -20.58
N ARG A 9 -17.50 13.40 -19.67
CA ARG A 9 -16.69 13.55 -18.46
C ARG A 9 -17.28 12.59 -17.42
N LYS A 10 -16.61 11.47 -17.15
CA LYS A 10 -16.98 10.58 -16.03
C LYS A 10 -16.89 11.37 -14.73
N ALA A 11 -17.91 11.25 -13.89
CA ALA A 11 -17.91 11.86 -12.55
C ALA A 11 -16.81 11.21 -11.67
N PRO A 12 -16.20 11.97 -10.74
CA PRO A 12 -15.28 11.39 -9.77
C PRO A 12 -16.00 10.32 -8.94
N ARG A 13 -15.38 9.17 -8.73
CA ARG A 13 -15.89 8.11 -7.84
C ARG A 13 -15.86 8.62 -6.39
N GLN A 14 -16.91 8.32 -5.63
CA GLN A 14 -16.92 8.54 -4.18
C GLN A 14 -16.10 7.43 -3.52
N HIS A 15 -15.06 7.81 -2.78
CA HIS A 15 -14.31 6.87 -1.94
C HIS A 15 -15.08 6.67 -0.64
N ALA A 16 -15.37 5.42 -0.28
CA ALA A 16 -15.90 5.10 1.04
C ALA A 16 -14.83 5.43 2.08
N THR A 17 -15.16 6.31 3.02
CA THR A 17 -14.33 6.60 4.19
C THR A 17 -14.52 5.47 5.20
N VAL A 18 -13.42 4.83 5.60
CA VAL A 18 -13.41 3.91 6.73
C VAL A 18 -12.88 4.71 7.91
N ARG A 19 -13.70 4.93 8.94
CA ARG A 19 -13.23 5.50 10.20
C ARG A 19 -12.44 4.43 10.96
N THR A 20 -11.13 4.62 11.03
CA THR A 20 -10.27 3.89 11.97
C THR A 20 -10.69 4.24 13.39
N ALA A 21 -10.88 3.23 14.24
CA ALA A 21 -11.05 3.45 15.67
C ALA A 21 -9.81 4.17 16.23
N PRO A 22 -9.96 5.11 17.20
CA PRO A 22 -8.83 5.81 17.78
C PRO A 22 -7.86 4.80 18.41
N ALA A 23 -6.57 4.95 18.11
CA ALA A 23 -5.52 4.09 18.61
C ALA A 23 -5.53 4.07 20.15
N ARG A 24 -5.89 2.93 20.74
CA ARG A 24 -5.45 2.59 22.09
C ARG A 24 -4.18 1.78 21.94
N TYR A 25 -3.11 2.26 22.58
CA TYR A 25 -1.83 1.58 22.67
C TYR A 25 -2.05 0.18 23.27
N VAL A 26 -1.83 -0.84 22.46
CA VAL A 26 -1.64 -2.22 22.92
C VAL A 26 -0.13 -2.46 22.79
N GLU A 27 0.50 -2.98 23.84
CA GLU A 27 1.92 -3.33 23.81
C GLU A 27 2.22 -4.20 22.58
N PRO A 28 3.33 -3.96 21.87
CA PRO A 28 3.77 -4.83 20.80
C PRO A 28 3.90 -6.25 21.36
N LEU A 29 3.35 -7.24 20.64
CA LEU A 29 3.82 -8.61 20.83
C LEU A 29 5.32 -8.60 20.50
N ASP A 30 6.13 -9.18 21.38
CA ASP A 30 7.57 -9.30 21.18
C ASP A 30 7.84 -9.99 19.82
N GLU A 31 8.90 -9.60 19.12
CA GLU A 31 9.30 -10.22 17.83
C GLU A 31 9.51 -11.75 17.96
N ASP A 32 9.81 -12.24 19.16
CA ASP A 32 9.90 -13.67 19.48
C ASP A 32 8.51 -14.37 19.60
N ASP A 33 7.41 -13.61 19.63
CA ASP A 33 6.02 -14.10 19.69
C ASP A 33 5.26 -13.95 18.36
N THR A 34 5.87 -13.34 17.33
CA THR A 34 5.37 -13.53 15.96
C THR A 34 5.81 -14.90 15.47
N PRO A 35 4.89 -15.85 15.20
CA PRO A 35 5.30 -17.15 14.68
C PRO A 35 6.04 -16.93 13.36
N GLU A 36 7.34 -17.20 13.36
CA GLU A 36 8.12 -17.31 12.14
C GLU A 36 7.43 -18.30 11.19
N GLY A 37 6.92 -17.79 10.08
CA GLY A 37 6.32 -18.59 9.01
C GLY A 37 4.90 -18.18 8.71
N TYR A 38 4.64 -17.93 7.43
CA TYR A 38 3.36 -18.06 6.72
C TYR A 38 2.18 -18.36 7.66
N THR A 39 1.74 -17.36 8.43
CA THR A 39 0.61 -17.56 9.31
C THR A 39 -0.59 -17.59 8.39
N ASP A 40 -1.21 -18.76 8.25
CA ASP A 40 -2.48 -18.91 7.53
C ASP A 40 -3.47 -17.93 8.14
N LEU A 41 -3.73 -16.84 7.41
CA LEU A 41 -4.59 -15.72 7.81
C LEU A 41 -5.93 -16.22 8.34
N ALA A 42 -6.50 -17.22 7.67
CA ALA A 42 -7.78 -17.80 8.08
C ALA A 42 -7.63 -18.56 9.40
N ALA A 43 -6.56 -19.34 9.58
CA ALA A 43 -6.27 -20.01 10.84
C ALA A 43 -6.04 -19.02 12.00
N TYR A 44 -5.33 -17.91 11.75
CA TYR A 44 -5.09 -16.88 12.76
C TYR A 44 -6.39 -16.28 13.28
N LEU A 45 -7.25 -15.80 12.37
CA LEU A 45 -8.51 -15.16 12.76
C LEU A 45 -9.53 -16.16 13.31
N SER A 46 -9.62 -17.36 12.72
CA SER A 46 -10.53 -18.42 13.17
C SER A 46 -10.17 -19.01 14.53
N SER A 47 -8.90 -18.92 14.96
CA SER A 47 -8.47 -19.37 16.29
C SER A 47 -9.16 -18.63 17.44
N ARG A 48 -9.56 -17.37 17.21
CA ARG A 48 -10.25 -16.51 18.19
C ARG A 48 -11.73 -16.37 17.89
N PHE A 49 -12.09 -16.23 16.62
CA PHE A 49 -13.47 -16.03 16.19
C PHE A 49 -13.78 -17.00 15.05
N PRO A 50 -14.57 -18.07 15.26
CA PRO A 50 -14.81 -19.09 14.24
C PRO A 50 -15.27 -18.54 12.89
N ALA A 51 -16.08 -17.47 12.90
CA ALA A 51 -16.46 -16.73 11.71
C ALA A 51 -16.36 -15.20 11.91
N PRO A 52 -16.30 -14.39 10.83
CA PRO A 52 -16.30 -12.93 10.91
C PRO A 52 -17.47 -12.33 11.70
N HIS A 53 -18.66 -12.93 11.61
CA HIS A 53 -19.84 -12.43 12.34
C HIS A 53 -19.72 -12.57 13.86
N ASP A 54 -18.94 -13.55 14.35
CA ASP A 54 -18.69 -13.74 15.79
C ASP A 54 -17.82 -12.63 16.38
N ALA A 55 -17.00 -11.99 15.55
CA ALA A 55 -16.11 -10.90 15.93
C ALA A 55 -16.79 -9.51 15.94
N VAL A 56 -18.01 -9.38 15.43
CA VAL A 56 -18.67 -8.08 15.23
C VAL A 56 -18.87 -7.32 16.55
N GLU A 57 -19.31 -8.01 17.60
CA GLU A 57 -19.52 -7.36 18.91
C GLU A 57 -18.20 -6.97 19.58
N ALA A 58 -17.12 -7.73 19.35
CA ALA A 58 -15.78 -7.37 19.81
C ALA A 58 -15.30 -6.08 19.13
N VAL A 59 -15.46 -5.97 17.81
CA VAL A 59 -15.10 -4.75 17.06
C VAL A 59 -15.95 -3.56 17.48
N LYS A 60 -17.27 -3.74 17.72
CA LYS A 60 -18.13 -2.68 18.26
C LYS A 60 -17.72 -2.23 19.67
N ALA A 61 -17.18 -3.15 20.47
CA ALA A 61 -16.60 -2.84 21.78
C ALA A 61 -15.23 -2.15 21.70
N GLY A 62 -14.68 -1.97 20.49
CA GLY A 62 -13.40 -1.30 20.24
C GLY A 62 -12.19 -2.23 20.22
N GLU A 63 -12.41 -3.55 20.18
CA GLU A 63 -11.33 -4.51 19.97
C GLU A 63 -10.84 -4.49 18.51
N ARG A 64 -9.53 -4.59 18.30
CA ARG A 64 -8.95 -4.79 16.98
C ARG A 64 -9.01 -6.28 16.65
N VAL A 65 -9.73 -6.62 15.60
CA VAL A 65 -9.75 -7.96 15.01
C VAL A 65 -9.10 -7.86 13.64
N GLU A 66 -7.80 -8.05 13.63
CA GLU A 66 -6.96 -7.85 12.44
C GLU A 66 -5.81 -8.85 12.40
N TRP A 67 -5.40 -9.16 11.18
CA TRP A 67 -4.16 -9.81 10.83
C TRP A 67 -3.35 -8.85 9.96
N ILE A 68 -2.04 -8.78 10.21
CA ILE A 68 -1.08 -8.06 9.38
C ILE A 68 0.04 -9.05 9.07
N GLY A 69 0.45 -9.12 7.81
CA GLY A 69 1.56 -9.98 7.39
C GLY A 69 2.07 -9.60 6.01
N SER A 70 3.24 -10.12 5.66
CA SER A 70 3.90 -9.86 4.39
C SER A 70 3.74 -11.04 3.44
N ILE A 71 3.40 -10.75 2.19
CA ILE A 71 3.38 -11.71 1.09
C ILE A 71 4.27 -11.15 -0.03
N ASP A 72 5.31 -11.91 -0.37
CA ASP A 72 6.26 -11.58 -1.45
C ASP A 72 6.77 -10.13 -1.41
N GLY A 73 7.02 -9.64 -0.19
CA GLY A 73 7.66 -8.35 0.10
C GLY A 73 6.71 -7.17 0.37
N SER A 74 5.42 -7.26 0.01
CA SER A 74 4.44 -6.22 0.37
C SER A 74 3.66 -6.61 1.61
N GLN A 75 3.46 -5.65 2.51
CA GLN A 75 2.56 -5.83 3.63
C GLN A 75 1.11 -5.94 3.15
N MET A 76 0.36 -6.73 3.89
CA MET A 76 -1.07 -6.94 3.74
C MET A 76 -1.75 -6.84 5.10
N ARG A 77 -3.01 -6.42 5.09
CA ARG A 77 -3.86 -6.40 6.27
C ARG A 77 -5.21 -7.00 5.97
N HIS A 78 -5.69 -7.80 6.90
CA HIS A 78 -7.02 -8.38 6.88
C HIS A 78 -7.72 -8.05 8.18
N ARG A 79 -8.79 -7.27 8.17
CA ARG A 79 -9.44 -6.83 9.41
C ARG A 79 -10.94 -6.72 9.30
N LEU A 80 -11.62 -6.98 10.41
CA LEU A 80 -13.04 -6.68 10.54
C LEU A 80 -13.22 -5.20 10.94
N VAL A 81 -14.04 -4.47 10.19
CA VAL A 81 -14.37 -3.07 10.47
C VAL A 81 -15.86 -2.82 10.36
N ILE A 82 -16.34 -1.85 11.14
CA ILE A 82 -17.70 -1.30 11.00
C ILE A 82 -17.59 -0.02 10.17
N VAL A 83 -18.20 0.00 8.99
CA VAL A 83 -18.22 1.20 8.14
C VAL A 83 -19.25 2.23 8.64
N ASP A 84 -19.23 3.44 8.09
CA ASP A 84 -20.00 4.59 8.57
C ASP A 84 -21.53 4.36 8.65
N ASP A 85 -22.08 3.42 7.86
CA ASP A 85 -23.49 3.05 7.88
C ASP A 85 -23.86 1.96 8.91
N GLY A 86 -22.87 1.49 9.70
CA GLY A 86 -23.04 0.45 10.71
C GLY A 86 -22.86 -0.98 10.18
N THR A 87 -22.61 -1.16 8.88
CA THR A 87 -22.38 -2.48 8.29
C THR A 87 -21.01 -3.03 8.71
N ALA A 88 -20.98 -4.31 9.08
CA ALA A 88 -19.73 -5.03 9.30
C ALA A 88 -19.17 -5.53 7.96
N VAL A 89 -17.90 -5.24 7.72
CA VAL A 89 -17.18 -5.70 6.53
C VAL A 89 -15.78 -6.18 6.91
N VAL A 90 -15.27 -7.17 6.20
CA VAL A 90 -13.86 -7.55 6.27
C VAL A 90 -13.10 -6.81 5.18
N GLU A 91 -12.14 -5.98 5.58
CA GLU A 91 -11.20 -5.31 4.69
C GLU A 91 -10.01 -6.25 4.43
N GLN A 92 -9.76 -6.55 3.16
CA GLN A 92 -8.49 -7.10 2.68
C GLN A 92 -7.75 -5.96 1.97
N ALA A 93 -6.59 -5.57 2.49
CA ALA A 93 -5.78 -4.47 2.00
C ALA A 93 -4.36 -4.94 1.69
N VAL A 94 -3.80 -4.39 0.60
CA VAL A 94 -2.40 -4.54 0.20
C VAL A 94 -1.80 -3.15 0.17
N PHE A 95 -0.64 -3.01 0.79
CA PHE A 95 0.09 -1.75 0.86
C PHE A 95 1.15 -1.67 -0.24
N ILE A 96 1.43 -0.44 -0.67
CA ILE A 96 2.55 -0.19 -1.57
C ILE A 96 3.84 -0.44 -0.80
N GLY A 97 4.70 -1.31 -1.32
CA GLY A 97 6.02 -1.60 -0.76
C GLY A 97 7.16 -1.33 -1.76
N GLY A 98 8.38 -1.66 -1.35
CA GLY A 98 9.54 -1.77 -2.24
C GLY A 98 9.80 -0.55 -3.14
N THR A 99 10.09 -0.80 -4.43
CA THR A 99 10.45 0.28 -5.37
C THR A 99 9.33 1.32 -5.58
N PRO A 100 8.05 0.93 -5.72
CA PRO A 100 6.94 1.88 -5.73
C PRO A 100 6.88 2.78 -4.48
N GLU A 101 7.06 2.22 -3.28
CA GLU A 101 7.08 3.00 -2.03
C GLU A 101 8.23 4.01 -2.01
N LYS A 102 9.44 3.58 -2.37
CA LYS A 102 10.62 4.45 -2.50
C LYS A 102 10.38 5.60 -3.48
N THR A 103 9.71 5.32 -4.59
CA THR A 103 9.38 6.32 -5.62
C THR A 103 8.39 7.36 -5.10
N LEU A 104 7.35 6.92 -4.38
CA LEU A 104 6.40 7.81 -3.74
C LEU A 104 7.06 8.66 -2.65
N LEU A 105 7.95 8.08 -1.84
CA LEU A 105 8.67 8.81 -0.80
C LEU A 105 9.56 9.91 -1.40
N CYS A 106 10.35 9.59 -2.43
CA CYS A 106 11.14 10.58 -3.16
C CYS A 106 10.26 11.71 -3.73
N ALA A 107 9.13 11.37 -4.35
CA ALA A 107 8.19 12.37 -4.88
C ALA A 107 7.54 13.22 -3.76
N TRP A 108 7.27 12.63 -2.59
CA TRP A 108 6.72 13.31 -1.42
C TRP A 108 7.69 14.36 -0.85
N HIS A 109 8.97 14.05 -0.81
CA HIS A 109 10.02 15.04 -0.51
C HIS A 109 10.12 16.10 -1.60
N GLN A 110 10.10 15.67 -2.87
CA GLN A 110 10.26 16.59 -4.00
C GLN A 110 9.15 17.64 -4.08
N ALA A 111 7.91 17.29 -3.75
CA ALA A 111 6.78 18.22 -3.74
C ALA A 111 6.92 19.36 -2.72
N GLY A 112 7.57 19.11 -1.58
CA GLY A 112 7.66 20.06 -0.48
C GLY A 112 6.33 20.32 0.24
N ASN A 113 6.38 21.05 1.36
CA ASN A 113 5.28 21.13 2.32
C ASN A 113 3.96 21.70 1.77
N GLN A 114 4.02 22.63 0.82
CA GLN A 114 2.82 23.31 0.30
C GLN A 114 2.00 22.43 -0.65
N GLU A 115 2.63 21.50 -1.35
CA GLU A 115 1.96 20.67 -2.37
C GLU A 115 1.52 19.30 -1.86
N ARG A 116 2.07 18.81 -0.74
CA ARG A 116 1.77 17.49 -0.14
C ARG A 116 0.28 17.20 0.03
N SER A 117 -0.52 18.18 0.44
CA SER A 117 -1.98 18.02 0.57
C SER A 117 -2.71 17.70 -0.76
N LEU A 118 -2.11 18.08 -1.90
CA LEU A 118 -2.62 17.76 -3.23
C LEU A 118 -2.05 16.44 -3.76
N LEU A 119 -0.92 15.95 -3.23
CA LEU A 119 -0.34 14.68 -3.66
C LEU A 119 -1.26 13.52 -3.33
N ASP A 120 -1.90 13.51 -2.16
CA ASP A 120 -2.78 12.41 -1.75
C ASP A 120 -3.80 12.05 -2.85
N LYS A 121 -4.52 13.05 -3.37
CA LYS A 121 -5.53 12.85 -4.42
C LYS A 121 -4.91 12.39 -5.75
N ARG A 122 -3.70 12.87 -6.07
CA ARG A 122 -2.99 12.49 -7.30
C ARG A 122 -2.46 11.06 -7.20
N VAL A 123 -1.94 10.66 -6.04
CA VAL A 123 -1.45 9.30 -5.78
C VAL A 123 -2.61 8.31 -5.89
N LEU A 124 -3.75 8.59 -5.24
CA LEU A 124 -4.94 7.74 -5.36
C LEU A 124 -5.41 7.59 -6.81
N ALA A 125 -5.41 8.66 -7.60
CA ALA A 125 -5.75 8.61 -9.02
C ALA A 125 -4.74 7.80 -9.84
N ALA A 126 -3.44 7.93 -9.57
CA ALA A 126 -2.41 7.13 -10.21
C ALA A 126 -2.55 5.64 -9.87
N LEU A 127 -2.91 5.31 -8.63
CA LEU A 127 -3.17 3.93 -8.20
C LEU A 127 -4.42 3.34 -8.83
N ASP A 128 -5.47 4.12 -9.07
CA ASP A 128 -6.65 3.66 -9.80
C ASP A 128 -6.30 3.33 -11.28
N ASP A 129 -5.46 4.14 -11.91
CA ASP A 129 -4.98 3.90 -13.27
C ASP A 129 -4.03 2.69 -13.33
N LEU A 130 -3.12 2.56 -12.35
CA LEU A 130 -2.26 1.38 -12.23
C LEU A 130 -3.09 0.10 -12.06
N HIS A 131 -4.12 0.14 -11.20
CA HIS A 131 -5.01 -1.01 -11.01
C HIS A 131 -5.73 -1.39 -12.31
N THR A 132 -6.12 -0.39 -13.10
CA THR A 132 -6.77 -0.60 -14.41
C THR A 132 -5.84 -1.31 -15.39
N ALA A 133 -4.53 -1.05 -15.34
CA ALA A 133 -3.52 -1.74 -16.15
C ALA A 133 -3.24 -3.17 -15.65
N VAL A 134 -3.12 -3.35 -14.32
CA VAL A 134 -2.71 -4.61 -13.69
C VAL A 134 -3.83 -5.65 -13.65
N ARG A 135 -5.06 -5.24 -13.31
CA ARG A 135 -6.18 -6.15 -13.04
C ARG A 135 -6.47 -7.16 -14.16
N PRO A 136 -6.51 -6.78 -15.46
CA PRO A 136 -6.81 -7.73 -16.53
C PRO A 136 -5.76 -8.84 -16.67
N VAL A 137 -4.50 -8.54 -16.38
CA VAL A 137 -3.40 -9.51 -16.42
C VAL A 137 -3.55 -10.51 -15.27
N LEU A 138 -3.71 -10.01 -14.03
CA LEU A 138 -3.97 -10.85 -12.85
C LEU A 138 -5.18 -11.77 -13.07
N GLU A 139 -6.27 -11.22 -13.62
CA GLU A 139 -7.47 -11.99 -13.92
C GLU A 139 -7.21 -13.11 -14.94
N ALA A 140 -6.41 -12.83 -15.97
CA ALA A 140 -6.05 -13.81 -16.99
C ALA A 140 -5.19 -14.95 -16.40
N ASP A 141 -4.22 -14.62 -15.56
CA ASP A 141 -3.34 -15.61 -14.90
C ASP A 141 -4.13 -16.50 -13.94
N ILE A 142 -4.99 -15.91 -13.11
CA ILE A 142 -5.84 -16.68 -12.19
C ILE A 142 -6.80 -17.59 -12.97
N ARG A 143 -7.33 -17.13 -14.12
CA ARG A 143 -8.22 -17.94 -14.96
C ARG A 143 -7.57 -19.18 -15.55
N GLN A 144 -6.24 -19.25 -15.63
CA GLN A 144 -5.55 -20.47 -16.06
C GLN A 144 -5.82 -21.65 -15.11
N VAL A 145 -6.04 -21.36 -13.82
CA VAL A 145 -6.33 -22.36 -12.78
C VAL A 145 -7.80 -22.32 -12.33
N ARG A 146 -8.46 -21.15 -12.43
CA ARG A 146 -9.85 -20.92 -12.02
C ARG A 146 -10.65 -20.27 -13.16
N PRO A 147 -11.13 -21.04 -14.16
CA PRO A 147 -11.68 -20.48 -15.41
C PRO A 147 -12.85 -19.51 -15.26
N ALA A 148 -13.67 -19.68 -14.21
CA ALA A 148 -14.83 -18.82 -13.93
C ALA A 148 -14.51 -17.56 -13.11
N TYR A 149 -13.25 -17.35 -12.72
CA TYR A 149 -12.86 -16.25 -11.85
C TYR A 149 -13.04 -14.87 -12.53
N THR A 150 -13.40 -13.87 -11.74
CA THR A 150 -13.46 -12.46 -12.15
C THR A 150 -12.80 -11.66 -11.06
N ALA A 151 -11.73 -10.94 -11.41
CA ALA A 151 -11.01 -10.13 -10.45
C ALA A 151 -11.89 -8.94 -10.03
N PRO A 152 -12.01 -8.63 -8.73
CA PRO A 152 -12.70 -7.44 -8.29
C PRO A 152 -11.97 -6.17 -8.76
N VAL A 153 -12.68 -5.05 -8.71
CA VAL A 153 -12.06 -3.73 -8.86
C VAL A 153 -11.70 -3.25 -7.46
N LEU A 154 -10.41 -3.14 -7.18
CA LEU A 154 -9.91 -2.67 -5.89
C LEU A 154 -10.02 -1.15 -5.78
N HIS A 155 -10.16 -0.69 -4.54
CA HIS A 155 -10.23 0.72 -4.22
C HIS A 155 -8.87 1.21 -3.72
N SER A 156 -8.33 2.25 -4.36
CA SER A 156 -7.21 2.99 -3.77
C SER A 156 -7.60 3.62 -2.44
N PHE A 157 -6.66 3.59 -1.50
CA PHE A 157 -6.84 4.20 -0.19
C PHE A 157 -5.57 4.90 0.30
N ARG A 158 -5.78 5.78 1.28
CA ARG A 158 -4.76 6.51 2.04
C ARG A 158 -5.06 6.33 3.52
N GLU A 159 -4.05 6.01 4.30
CA GLU A 159 -4.08 6.13 5.76
C GLU A 159 -3.07 7.18 6.22
N GLU A 160 -3.26 7.71 7.44
CA GLU A 160 -2.29 8.65 7.99
C GLU A 160 -0.89 8.01 8.09
N PRO A 161 0.18 8.82 8.08
CA PRO A 161 1.52 8.32 8.27
C PRO A 161 1.63 7.46 9.53
N GLU A 162 2.37 6.36 9.44
CA GLU A 162 2.59 5.52 10.60
C GLU A 162 3.46 6.21 11.64
N PRO A 163 3.24 5.90 12.93
CA PRO A 163 4.23 6.17 13.95
C PRO A 163 5.59 5.59 13.51
N TYR A 164 6.66 6.36 13.65
CA TYR A 164 8.03 5.98 13.30
C TYR A 164 8.31 5.78 11.79
N GLY A 165 7.30 5.92 10.92
CA GLY A 165 7.49 6.00 9.47
C GLY A 165 8.05 7.35 9.00
N PRO A 166 8.22 7.56 7.68
CA PRO A 166 8.91 8.73 7.12
C PRO A 166 7.99 9.97 6.99
N GLY A 167 6.87 9.97 7.72
CA GLY A 167 5.86 11.02 7.64
C GLY A 167 5.09 11.12 6.30
N MET A 168 5.30 10.16 5.39
CA MET A 168 4.46 9.97 4.20
C MET A 168 3.22 9.16 4.56
N PRO A 169 2.01 9.52 4.06
CA PRO A 169 0.83 8.69 4.22
C PRO A 169 1.04 7.28 3.65
N VAL A 170 0.37 6.30 4.24
CA VAL A 170 0.38 4.94 3.71
C VAL A 170 -0.65 4.84 2.60
N PHE A 171 -0.29 4.21 1.48
CA PHE A 171 -1.17 4.03 0.32
C PHE A 171 -1.27 2.55 -0.05
N GLY A 172 -2.36 2.19 -0.73
CA GLY A 172 -2.57 0.82 -1.17
C GLY A 172 -3.89 0.61 -1.90
N TRP A 173 -4.21 -0.66 -2.11
CA TRP A 173 -5.49 -1.12 -2.64
C TRP A 173 -6.23 -1.98 -1.63
N ARG A 174 -7.56 -1.87 -1.61
CA ARG A 174 -8.41 -2.68 -0.74
C ARG A 174 -9.69 -3.14 -1.41
N ILE A 175 -10.24 -4.19 -0.85
CA ILE A 175 -11.61 -4.66 -1.07
C ILE A 175 -12.31 -4.82 0.28
N LEU A 176 -13.62 -4.63 0.28
CA LEU A 176 -14.48 -4.80 1.46
C LEU A 176 -15.46 -5.94 1.18
N HIS A 177 -15.40 -6.98 2.01
CA HIS A 177 -16.30 -8.13 1.95
C HIS A 177 -17.42 -7.94 2.97
N PRO A 178 -18.69 -7.86 2.56
CA PRO A 178 -19.80 -7.79 3.49
C PRO A 178 -19.84 -9.01 4.41
N VAL A 179 -20.03 -8.79 5.71
CA VAL A 179 -20.21 -9.87 6.67
C VAL A 179 -21.70 -10.23 6.78
N THR A 180 -22.00 -11.49 6.53
CA THR A 180 -23.30 -12.11 6.79
C THR A 180 -23.15 -13.26 7.78
N SER A 181 -24.26 -13.88 8.18
CA SER A 181 -24.25 -15.08 9.05
C SER A 181 -23.50 -16.25 8.44
N ASP A 182 -23.37 -16.29 7.11
CA ASP A 182 -22.84 -17.44 6.38
C ASP A 182 -21.42 -17.19 5.86
N THR A 183 -20.88 -15.98 6.06
CA THR A 183 -19.51 -15.63 5.66
C THR A 183 -18.49 -16.37 6.52
N THR A 184 -17.54 -17.03 5.87
CA THR A 184 -16.33 -17.60 6.50
C THR A 184 -15.13 -16.67 6.34
N TRP A 185 -14.03 -16.90 7.05
CA TRP A 185 -12.80 -16.11 6.85
C TRP A 185 -12.21 -16.35 5.45
N GLU A 186 -12.30 -17.57 4.95
CA GLU A 186 -11.84 -17.98 3.63
C GLU A 186 -12.61 -17.25 2.51
N ASP A 187 -13.93 -17.04 2.67
CA ASP A 187 -14.74 -16.27 1.70
C ASP A 187 -14.31 -14.80 1.58
N THR A 188 -13.59 -14.30 2.59
CA THR A 188 -13.12 -12.91 2.61
C THR A 188 -11.73 -12.75 1.99
N VAL A 189 -11.07 -13.83 1.56
CA VAL A 189 -9.77 -13.79 0.88
C VAL A 189 -9.96 -13.79 -0.63
N ASP A 190 -9.77 -12.62 -1.25
CA ASP A 190 -9.74 -12.51 -2.70
C ASP A 190 -8.34 -12.77 -3.27
N THR A 191 -8.26 -13.63 -4.29
CA THR A 191 -7.00 -14.09 -4.89
C THR A 191 -6.31 -13.02 -5.74
N ALA A 192 -7.06 -12.17 -6.47
CA ALA A 192 -6.43 -11.08 -7.22
C ALA A 192 -5.88 -10.00 -6.28
N THR A 193 -6.60 -9.72 -5.20
CA THR A 193 -6.12 -8.85 -4.13
C THR A 193 -4.84 -9.44 -3.52
N TRP A 194 -4.86 -10.72 -3.15
CA TRP A 194 -3.67 -11.40 -2.64
C TRP A 194 -2.47 -11.31 -3.59
N ASN A 195 -2.65 -11.65 -4.87
CA ASN A 195 -1.57 -11.63 -5.86
C ASN A 195 -1.11 -10.22 -6.23
N SER A 196 -1.90 -9.19 -5.92
CA SER A 196 -1.48 -7.80 -6.13
C SER A 196 -0.35 -7.37 -5.19
N SER A 197 -0.09 -8.11 -4.09
CA SER A 197 1.08 -7.90 -3.21
C SER A 197 2.41 -7.97 -3.98
N VAL A 198 2.55 -8.94 -4.88
CA VAL A 198 3.72 -9.08 -5.77
C VAL A 198 3.86 -7.86 -6.68
N THR A 199 2.74 -7.37 -7.22
CA THR A 199 2.75 -6.16 -8.07
C THR A 199 3.11 -4.91 -7.28
N MET A 200 2.81 -4.88 -5.98
CA MET A 200 3.08 -3.75 -5.09
C MET A 200 4.48 -3.77 -4.48
N SER A 201 5.17 -4.92 -4.45
CA SER A 201 6.51 -5.03 -3.86
C SER A 201 7.60 -4.72 -4.88
N GLY A 202 7.36 -5.08 -6.15
CA GLY A 202 8.37 -4.99 -7.21
C GLY A 202 9.56 -5.93 -6.97
N TRP A 203 9.36 -7.03 -6.23
CA TRP A 203 10.44 -7.89 -5.75
C TRP A 203 10.72 -9.13 -6.64
N LEU A 204 9.77 -9.53 -7.48
CA LEU A 204 9.85 -10.80 -8.23
C LEU A 204 9.90 -10.64 -9.75
N ASP A 205 9.88 -9.43 -10.30
CA ASP A 205 9.83 -9.14 -11.76
C ASP A 205 8.71 -9.89 -12.53
N ASP A 206 7.81 -10.61 -11.84
CA ASP A 206 6.78 -11.50 -12.41
C ASP A 206 5.83 -10.75 -13.36
N TYR A 207 5.67 -9.45 -13.15
CA TYR A 207 4.79 -8.59 -13.92
C TYR A 207 5.54 -7.52 -14.73
N ASP A 208 6.82 -7.74 -15.04
CA ASP A 208 7.65 -6.84 -15.86
C ASP A 208 7.13 -6.61 -17.27
N HIS A 209 6.24 -7.47 -17.76
CA HIS A 209 5.57 -7.30 -19.03
C HIS A 209 4.47 -6.22 -18.98
N ILE A 210 4.08 -5.75 -17.79
CA ILE A 210 3.18 -4.61 -17.57
C ILE A 210 4.04 -3.34 -17.50
N PRO A 211 3.99 -2.44 -18.52
CA PRO A 211 4.87 -1.28 -18.58
C PRO A 211 4.80 -0.38 -17.34
N GLU A 212 3.60 -0.18 -16.79
CA GLU A 212 3.33 0.69 -15.63
C GLU A 212 3.94 0.17 -14.32
N LEU A 213 4.30 -1.11 -14.22
CA LEU A 213 4.95 -1.68 -13.04
C LEU A 213 6.48 -1.53 -13.06
N ARG A 214 7.08 -1.24 -14.22
CA ARG A 214 8.52 -0.95 -14.31
C ARG A 214 8.85 0.39 -13.65
N PRO A 215 10.05 0.58 -13.08
CA PRO A 215 10.42 1.84 -12.43
C PRO A 215 10.16 3.08 -13.29
N THR A 216 10.57 3.03 -14.56
CA THR A 216 10.36 4.13 -15.53
C THR A 216 8.89 4.35 -15.88
N GLY A 217 8.11 3.28 -16.05
CA GLY A 217 6.69 3.35 -16.34
C GLY A 217 5.88 3.88 -15.16
N PHE A 218 6.18 3.42 -13.94
CA PHE A 218 5.56 3.91 -12.72
C PHE A 218 5.87 5.40 -12.49
N ALA A 219 7.14 5.81 -12.62
CA ALA A 219 7.51 7.22 -12.53
C ALA A 219 6.80 8.07 -13.61
N GLN A 220 6.66 7.56 -14.83
CA GLN A 220 5.91 8.23 -15.89
C GLN A 220 4.43 8.36 -15.55
N LEU A 221 3.80 7.29 -15.03
CA LEU A 221 2.41 7.31 -14.57
C LEU A 221 2.21 8.38 -13.48
N LEU A 222 3.09 8.42 -12.47
CA LEU A 222 3.06 9.43 -11.42
C LEU A 222 3.16 10.86 -12.00
N ARG A 223 4.09 11.09 -12.95
CA ARG A 223 4.24 12.40 -13.62
C ARG A 223 3.01 12.79 -14.42
N GLN A 224 2.30 11.86 -15.06
CA GLN A 224 1.05 12.14 -15.77
C GLN A 224 -0.04 12.68 -14.82
N HIS A 225 0.00 12.26 -13.56
CA HIS A 225 -0.87 12.77 -12.48
C HIS A 225 -0.30 14.01 -11.78
N GLY A 226 0.81 14.57 -12.27
CA GLY A 226 1.45 15.77 -11.70
C GLY A 226 2.19 15.50 -10.39
N ILE A 227 2.66 14.26 -10.18
CA ILE A 227 3.50 13.87 -9.04
C ILE A 227 4.96 13.96 -9.48
N PRO A 228 5.84 14.66 -8.75
CA PRO A 228 7.22 14.94 -9.17
C PRO A 228 8.16 13.75 -8.92
N ALA A 229 7.89 12.61 -9.54
CA ALA A 229 8.74 11.42 -9.45
C ALA A 229 10.02 11.59 -10.29
N GLN A 230 11.19 11.47 -9.67
CA GLN A 230 12.49 11.54 -10.35
C GLN A 230 13.26 10.23 -10.22
N LEU A 231 13.96 9.86 -11.29
CA LEU A 231 14.78 8.65 -11.34
C LEU A 231 16.23 9.03 -11.69
N CYS A 232 17.18 8.25 -11.18
CA CYS A 232 18.59 8.34 -11.55
C CYS A 232 18.79 7.92 -13.02
N ALA A 233 19.46 8.74 -13.84
CA ALA A 233 19.73 8.40 -15.24
C ALA A 233 20.59 7.14 -15.44
N ARG A 234 21.34 6.71 -14.41
CA ARG A 234 22.28 5.59 -14.52
C ARG A 234 21.69 4.26 -14.04
N CYS A 235 21.00 4.28 -12.91
CA CYS A 235 20.51 3.05 -12.25
C CYS A 235 18.98 3.02 -12.11
N GLU A 236 18.28 4.04 -12.60
CA GLU A 236 16.81 4.16 -12.55
C GLU A 236 16.20 4.16 -11.13
N ALA A 237 17.03 4.20 -10.09
CA ALA A 237 16.59 4.33 -8.71
C ALA A 237 15.80 5.64 -8.50
N PRO A 238 14.73 5.64 -7.70
CA PRO A 238 14.00 6.85 -7.37
C PRO A 238 14.85 7.79 -6.53
N ILE A 239 14.88 9.08 -6.87
CA ILE A 239 15.74 10.05 -6.19
C ILE A 239 15.01 11.32 -5.78
N THR A 240 15.53 11.99 -4.75
CA THR A 240 15.11 13.34 -4.35
C THR A 240 16.32 14.16 -3.89
N ASP A 241 16.30 15.48 -4.11
CA ASP A 241 17.25 16.44 -3.55
C ASP A 241 16.69 17.24 -2.36
N ARG A 242 15.46 16.92 -1.95
CA ARG A 242 14.72 17.66 -0.91
C ARG A 242 14.61 16.91 0.41
N HIS A 243 15.51 15.97 0.65
CA HIS A 243 15.56 15.30 1.94
C HIS A 243 15.91 16.30 3.06
N PRO A 244 15.24 16.26 4.23
CA PRO A 244 15.45 17.23 5.31
C PRO A 244 16.88 17.29 5.84
N ARG A 245 17.64 16.18 5.77
CA ARG A 245 19.03 16.10 6.26
C ARG A 245 20.09 16.30 5.18
N TRP A 246 19.76 16.04 3.91
CA TRP A 246 20.70 16.06 2.78
C TRP A 246 20.22 17.01 1.67
N THR A 247 19.86 18.22 2.06
CA THR A 247 19.27 19.20 1.14
C THR A 247 20.23 19.53 0.00
N GLY A 248 19.74 19.47 -1.25
CA GLY A 248 20.52 19.73 -2.46
C GLY A 248 21.38 18.55 -2.93
N THR A 249 21.37 17.43 -2.21
CA THR A 249 22.04 16.19 -2.63
C THR A 249 21.00 15.19 -3.10
N TRP A 250 21.14 14.70 -4.33
CA TRP A 250 20.27 13.65 -4.86
C TRP A 250 20.52 12.34 -4.15
N ILE A 251 19.52 11.77 -3.50
CA ILE A 251 19.61 10.52 -2.73
C ILE A 251 18.42 9.60 -3.02
N THR A 252 18.57 8.30 -2.78
CA THR A 252 17.49 7.28 -2.81
C THR A 252 17.29 6.69 -1.41
N PRO A 253 16.08 6.24 -1.03
CA PRO A 253 15.92 5.33 0.09
C PRO A 253 16.56 3.97 -0.23
N ASP A 254 17.38 3.47 0.69
CA ASP A 254 18.09 2.21 0.65
C ASP A 254 18.15 1.60 2.06
N SER A 255 17.34 0.56 2.27
CA SER A 255 17.23 -0.18 3.53
C SER A 255 18.41 -1.13 3.77
N GLU A 256 19.15 -1.50 2.72
CA GLU A 256 20.28 -2.45 2.83
C GLU A 256 21.64 -1.72 2.89
N SER A 257 21.73 -0.51 2.34
CA SER A 257 22.97 0.28 2.25
C SER A 257 22.77 1.78 2.53
N GLY A 258 21.95 2.13 3.52
CA GLY A 258 21.78 3.53 3.96
C GLY A 258 23.02 4.10 4.70
N PRO A 259 23.37 5.39 4.54
CA PRO A 259 24.34 6.08 5.37
C PRO A 259 23.87 6.08 6.81
N LEU A 260 24.67 5.46 7.67
CA LEU A 260 24.60 5.63 9.11
C LEU A 260 24.80 7.12 9.40
N CYS A 261 23.74 7.80 9.83
CA CYS A 261 23.88 9.14 10.38
C CYS A 261 24.91 9.06 11.52
N GLU A 262 25.88 9.98 11.57
CA GLU A 262 26.69 10.17 12.79
C GLU A 262 25.75 10.69 13.90
N GLY A 263 25.05 9.76 14.53
CA GLY A 263 24.15 9.95 15.65
C GLY A 263 24.15 8.65 16.41
N THR A 264 24.67 8.68 17.63
CA THR A 264 24.76 7.52 18.52
C THR A 264 23.40 6.82 18.59
N HIS A 265 23.32 5.63 18.01
CA HIS A 265 22.12 4.79 18.06
C HIS A 265 21.87 4.33 19.50
N ALA A 266 21.01 5.05 20.22
CA ALA A 266 20.37 4.54 21.41
C ALA A 266 19.20 3.64 20.96
N GLY A 267 19.50 2.37 20.69
CA GLY A 267 18.54 1.34 20.30
C GLY A 267 18.22 1.30 18.80
N LEU A 268 17.86 0.12 18.31
CA LEU A 268 17.22 -0.05 17.01
C LEU A 268 15.95 0.82 16.99
N PRO A 269 15.72 1.67 15.98
CA PRO A 269 14.47 2.39 15.87
C PRO A 269 13.32 1.38 15.75
N ARG A 270 12.20 1.63 16.44
CA ARG A 270 10.97 0.85 16.24
C ARG A 270 10.53 0.99 14.79
N GLU A 271 10.26 -0.13 14.11
CA GLU A 271 9.88 -0.15 12.70
C GLU A 271 8.39 0.17 12.49
N PRO A 272 8.01 0.78 11.36
CA PRO A 272 6.62 0.89 10.94
C PRO A 272 5.99 -0.50 10.73
N TRP A 273 4.66 -0.61 10.85
CA TRP A 273 3.97 -1.89 10.78
C TRP A 273 3.54 -2.24 9.35
N LEU A 274 3.32 -1.22 8.49
CA LEU A 274 2.75 -1.38 7.14
C LEU A 274 3.70 -0.91 6.03
N GLY A 275 4.43 0.18 6.24
CA GLY A 275 5.48 0.66 5.36
C GLY A 275 6.78 -0.10 5.57
N THR A 276 7.68 -0.03 4.58
CA THR A 276 9.02 -0.64 4.69
C THR A 276 10.12 0.36 5.01
N LEU A 277 9.79 1.65 5.02
CA LEU A 277 10.77 2.73 5.12
C LEU A 277 10.65 3.56 6.39
N THR A 278 11.79 3.98 6.92
CA THR A 278 11.89 5.07 7.91
C THR A 278 12.65 6.27 7.33
N ASP A 279 12.54 7.44 7.99
CA ASP A 279 13.35 8.63 7.66
C ASP A 279 14.87 8.41 7.82
N HIS A 280 15.29 7.26 8.36
CA HIS A 280 16.67 6.91 8.62
C HIS A 280 17.35 6.15 7.47
N GLU A 281 16.60 5.71 6.46
CA GLU A 281 17.08 4.76 5.43
C GLU A 281 17.51 5.42 4.12
N PHE A 282 17.96 6.68 4.11
CA PHE A 282 18.30 7.38 2.86
C PHE A 282 19.77 7.27 2.48
N GLY A 283 20.09 6.51 1.43
CA GLY A 283 21.38 6.15 0.79
C GLY A 283 22.37 7.26 0.38
N PHE A 284 23.43 6.84 -0.35
CA PHE A 284 24.51 7.70 -0.89
C PHE A 284 24.06 8.64 -2.04
N PRO A 285 24.89 9.63 -2.46
CA PRO A 285 24.55 10.56 -3.55
C PRO A 285 24.37 9.92 -4.95
N HIS A 286 23.40 10.41 -5.73
CA HIS A 286 23.03 9.98 -7.09
C HIS A 286 23.18 11.11 -8.14
N CYS A 287 23.09 10.76 -9.44
CA CYS A 287 23.05 11.70 -10.55
C CYS A 287 21.62 11.84 -11.12
N PRO A 288 21.05 13.06 -11.23
CA PRO A 288 19.73 13.26 -11.78
C PRO A 288 19.71 13.01 -13.30
N GLY A 289 18.59 12.48 -13.79
CA GLY A 289 18.30 12.26 -15.21
C GLY A 289 17.27 13.20 -15.80
#